data_AF-A0A973RFU0-F1
#
_entry.id   AF-A0A973RFU0-F1
#
_cell.length_a   1.000
_cell.length_b   1.000
_cell.length_c   1.000
_cell.angle_alpha   90.00
_cell.angle_beta   90.00
_cell.angle_gamma   90.00
#
_symmetry.space_group_name_H-M   'P 1'
#
loop_
_entity.id
_entity.type
_entity.pdbx_description
1 polymer ?
#
loop_
_entity_poly.entity_id
_entity_poly.type
_entity_poly.pdbx_seq_one_letter_code
_entity_poly.pdbx_strand_id
1 'polypeptide(L)'
;MSLAVLALAGVGAGVYALTDHGSGSGSAGRSPRTPAAAAAYTPVYTHRNLSSRSYDDYFDLIAGKVVTSEGAWSLSTNADSDGESHGAFELQPLTDAYLAGRTAPTFEQCVTGLARHPTRTVRFPSVPPGSSFCLRNRTTGDIAIVQVNDLDYGNWAADVFLSYYKHT
;
A
#
# COMPACT_ATOMS: atom_id res chain seq x y z
N MET A 1 -4.18 -61.65 -12.67
CA MET A 1 -4.18 -61.37 -14.12
C MET A 1 -3.14 -60.30 -14.38
N SER A 2 -2.16 -60.65 -15.21
CA SER A 2 -1.00 -59.85 -15.60
C SER A 2 -1.37 -58.70 -16.56
N LEU A 3 -0.62 -57.59 -16.54
CA LEU A 3 0.17 -57.12 -17.68
C LEU A 3 1.03 -55.90 -17.33
N ALA A 4 2.16 -55.82 -18.03
CA ALA A 4 3.38 -55.11 -17.71
C ALA A 4 3.63 -53.90 -18.64
N VAL A 5 4.30 -52.87 -18.08
CA VAL A 5 5.48 -52.12 -18.57
C VAL A 5 5.47 -51.40 -19.94
N LEU A 6 5.86 -50.11 -19.94
CA LEU A 6 6.95 -49.59 -20.81
C LEU A 6 7.50 -48.24 -20.31
N ALA A 7 8.80 -48.22 -20.04
CA ALA A 7 9.62 -47.04 -19.77
C ALA A 7 10.35 -46.60 -21.05
N LEU A 8 10.59 -45.31 -21.22
CA LEU A 8 11.58 -44.77 -22.16
C LEU A 8 12.38 -43.66 -21.49
N ALA A 9 13.69 -43.91 -21.37
CA ALA A 9 14.73 -42.98 -20.95
C ALA A 9 15.20 -42.14 -22.15
N GLY A 10 15.50 -40.87 -21.92
CA GLY A 10 16.16 -39.98 -22.88
C GLY A 10 17.37 -39.32 -22.24
N VAL A 11 18.56 -39.84 -22.54
CA VAL A 11 19.88 -39.27 -22.20
C VAL A 11 20.33 -38.44 -23.40
N GLY A 12 20.83 -37.22 -23.16
CA GLY A 12 21.47 -36.40 -24.18
C GLY A 12 22.57 -35.55 -23.56
N ALA A 13 23.80 -36.06 -23.60
CA ALA A 13 25.03 -35.32 -23.31
C ALA A 13 25.59 -34.73 -24.61
N GLY A 14 26.09 -33.50 -24.56
CA GLY A 14 26.80 -32.83 -25.67
C GLY A 14 27.80 -31.80 -25.11
N VAL A 15 29.03 -31.86 -25.62
CA VAL A 15 30.31 -31.49 -24.97
C VAL A 15 30.95 -30.29 -25.71
N TYR A 16 31.34 -29.25 -24.95
CA TYR A 16 32.46 -28.28 -25.03
C TYR A 16 32.87 -27.58 -26.35
N ALA A 17 33.10 -26.25 -26.25
CA ALA A 17 34.21 -25.54 -26.90
C ALA A 17 34.61 -24.27 -26.09
N LEU A 18 35.90 -23.92 -26.16
CA LEU A 18 36.71 -23.10 -25.24
C LEU A 18 36.90 -21.62 -25.64
N THR A 19 37.16 -20.81 -24.58
CA THR A 19 38.04 -19.62 -24.44
C THR A 19 37.84 -18.36 -25.30
N ASP A 20 37.68 -17.22 -24.62
CA ASP A 20 38.55 -16.05 -24.82
C ASP A 20 38.72 -15.24 -23.50
N HIS A 21 39.92 -14.70 -23.29
CA HIS A 21 40.33 -13.86 -22.16
C HIS A 21 40.01 -12.39 -22.48
N GLY A 22 38.98 -11.83 -21.84
CA GLY A 22 38.69 -10.41 -21.88
C GLY A 22 38.82 -9.77 -20.49
N SER A 23 40.00 -9.26 -20.15
CA SER A 23 40.19 -8.30 -19.07
C SER A 23 39.40 -7.02 -19.39
N GLY A 24 38.38 -6.73 -18.58
CA GLY A 24 37.57 -5.53 -18.67
C GLY A 24 37.14 -5.07 -17.28
N SER A 25 38.04 -4.37 -16.59
CA SER A 25 37.73 -3.56 -15.41
C SER A 25 36.54 -2.64 -15.66
N GLY A 26 35.65 -2.55 -14.67
CA GLY A 26 34.78 -1.38 -14.52
C GLY A 26 33.28 -1.65 -14.66
N SER A 27 32.70 -2.54 -13.86
CA SER A 27 31.31 -2.34 -13.45
C SER A 27 31.33 -1.43 -12.22
N ALA A 28 31.41 -0.13 -12.50
CA ALA A 28 31.11 0.91 -11.52
C ALA A 28 29.78 0.56 -10.84
N GLY A 29 29.84 0.34 -9.53
CA GLY A 29 28.67 0.19 -8.69
C GLY A 29 27.76 1.38 -8.94
N ARG A 30 26.69 1.16 -9.72
CA ARG A 30 25.65 2.15 -9.89
C ARG A 30 24.91 2.15 -8.57
N SER A 31 25.29 3.07 -7.67
CA SER A 31 24.52 3.37 -6.47
C SER A 31 23.04 3.42 -6.84
N PRO A 32 22.15 2.82 -6.03
CA PRO A 32 20.72 2.92 -6.28
C PRO A 32 20.38 4.40 -6.41
N ARG A 33 20.00 4.81 -7.61
CA ARG A 33 19.59 6.19 -7.85
C ARG A 33 18.24 6.28 -7.15
N THR A 34 18.23 6.84 -5.94
CA THR A 34 16.99 7.12 -5.21
C THR A 34 16.03 7.80 -6.20
N PRO A 35 14.85 7.23 -6.47
CA PRO A 35 13.96 7.77 -7.49
C PRO A 35 13.66 9.23 -7.18
N ALA A 36 13.62 10.10 -8.21
CA ALA A 36 13.39 11.54 -8.04
C ALA A 36 12.13 11.87 -7.24
N ALA A 37 11.13 10.99 -7.23
CA ALA A 37 9.93 11.11 -6.41
C ALA A 37 10.24 11.08 -4.90
N ALA A 38 11.18 10.26 -4.43
CA ALA A 38 11.51 10.19 -3.00
C ALA A 38 12.24 11.45 -2.49
N ALA A 39 12.81 12.28 -3.39
CA ALA A 39 13.45 13.54 -3.00
C ALA A 39 12.45 14.65 -2.66
N ALA A 40 11.18 14.55 -3.11
CA ALA A 40 10.14 15.54 -2.89
C ALA A 40 9.25 15.24 -1.66
N TYR A 41 9.54 14.15 -0.93
CA TYR A 41 8.73 13.73 0.21
C TYR A 41 9.61 13.42 1.41
N THR A 42 9.18 13.88 2.57
CA THR A 42 9.82 13.59 3.86
C THR A 42 8.92 12.66 4.67
N PRO A 43 9.40 11.47 5.09
CA PRO A 43 8.66 10.63 6.03
C PRO A 43 8.56 11.34 7.38
N VAL A 44 7.34 11.54 7.89
CA VAL A 44 7.11 12.16 9.20
C VAL A 44 7.01 11.10 10.29
N TYR A 45 6.25 10.03 10.02
CA TYR A 45 6.22 8.83 10.84
C TYR A 45 5.83 7.62 9.98
N THR A 46 6.22 6.44 10.42
CA THR A 46 5.96 5.18 9.71
C THR A 46 5.39 4.13 10.65
N HIS A 47 4.46 3.34 10.13
CA HIS A 47 3.91 2.14 10.76
C HIS A 47 3.40 2.34 12.19
N ARG A 48 2.68 3.44 12.43
CA ARG A 48 2.06 3.75 13.71
C ARG A 48 0.75 2.99 13.86
N ASN A 49 0.61 2.19 14.91
CA ASN A 49 -0.64 1.50 15.22
C ASN A 49 -1.66 2.48 15.82
N LEU A 50 -2.87 2.50 15.26
CA LEU A 50 -4.01 3.31 15.69
C LEU A 50 -5.27 2.47 15.73
N SER A 51 -6.07 2.63 16.79
CA SER A 51 -7.31 1.89 17.02
C SER A 51 -8.43 2.87 17.32
N SER A 52 -9.46 2.91 16.48
CA SER A 52 -10.69 3.65 16.79
C SER A 52 -11.61 2.84 17.70
N ARG A 53 -12.49 3.52 18.45
CA ARG A 53 -13.46 2.85 19.34
C ARG A 53 -14.82 2.65 18.70
N SER A 54 -15.17 3.50 17.73
CA SER A 54 -16.38 3.46 16.91
C SER A 54 -16.17 4.30 15.65
N TYR A 55 -17.19 4.39 14.81
CA TYR A 55 -17.21 5.31 13.67
C TYR A 55 -17.18 6.81 14.03
N ASP A 56 -17.42 7.19 15.29
CA ASP A 56 -17.38 8.59 15.74
C ASP A 56 -15.95 9.12 15.91
N ASP A 57 -14.97 8.21 15.93
CA ASP A 57 -13.56 8.54 16.03
C ASP A 57 -12.97 8.76 14.62
N TYR A 58 -11.97 9.64 14.55
CA TYR A 58 -11.22 9.98 13.33
C TYR A 58 -9.75 9.62 13.52
N PHE A 59 -9.12 9.14 12.46
CA PHE A 59 -7.67 9.06 12.36
C PHE A 59 -7.13 10.39 11.83
N ASP A 60 -6.43 11.16 12.66
CA ASP A 60 -5.68 12.34 12.24
C ASP A 60 -4.43 11.89 11.47
N LEU A 61 -4.44 12.12 10.16
CA LEU A 61 -3.41 11.64 9.25
C LEU A 61 -2.11 12.44 9.35
N ILE A 62 -2.16 13.67 9.89
CA ILE A 62 -0.97 14.51 10.04
C ILE A 62 -0.30 14.23 11.38
N ALA A 63 -1.08 14.12 12.45
CA ALA A 63 -0.56 13.90 13.80
C ALA A 63 -0.31 12.41 14.12
N GLY A 64 -0.91 11.49 13.37
CA GLY A 64 -0.81 10.05 13.63
C GLY A 64 -1.43 9.68 14.97
N LYS A 65 -2.69 10.03 15.18
CA LYS A 65 -3.44 9.71 16.40
C LYS A 65 -4.93 9.58 16.10
N VAL A 66 -5.66 8.96 17.02
CA VAL A 66 -7.12 8.95 17.01
C VAL A 66 -7.63 10.19 17.75
N VAL A 67 -8.66 10.84 17.20
CA VAL A 67 -9.32 12.03 17.76
C VAL A 67 -10.83 11.90 17.63
N THR A 68 -11.60 12.69 18.39
CA THR A 68 -13.07 12.63 18.41
C THR A 68 -13.72 13.75 17.59
N SER A 69 -12.95 14.45 16.77
CA SER A 69 -13.40 15.55 15.94
C SER A 69 -12.59 15.58 14.65
N GLU A 70 -13.24 15.90 13.53
CA GLU A 70 -12.57 16.00 12.24
C GLU A 70 -11.39 16.99 12.29
N GLY A 71 -10.27 16.60 11.69
CA GLY A 71 -9.04 17.40 11.63
C GLY A 71 -8.78 17.99 10.24
N ALA A 72 -7.64 18.69 10.09
CA ALA A 72 -7.25 19.31 8.82
C ALA A 72 -7.03 18.30 7.68
N TRP A 73 -6.54 17.10 8.02
CA TRP A 73 -6.55 15.95 7.14
C TRP A 73 -6.79 14.68 7.96
N SER A 74 -7.99 14.13 7.84
CA SER A 74 -8.42 12.98 8.65
C SER A 74 -9.19 11.95 7.84
N LEU A 75 -9.29 10.76 8.41
CA LEU A 75 -10.00 9.60 7.87
C LEU A 75 -10.98 9.11 8.94
N SER A 76 -12.25 8.97 8.60
CA SER A 76 -13.26 8.35 9.48
C SER A 76 -13.68 6.99 8.91
N THR A 77 -14.45 6.22 9.66
CA THR A 77 -15.17 5.03 9.15
C THR A 77 -16.68 5.27 9.02
N ASN A 78 -17.10 6.54 9.10
CA ASN A 78 -18.49 6.98 9.07
C ASN A 78 -18.93 7.43 7.66
N ALA A 79 -18.54 6.69 6.64
CA ALA A 79 -18.80 7.10 5.27
C ALA A 79 -20.27 6.86 4.86
N ASP A 80 -21.02 7.95 4.65
CA ASP A 80 -22.40 7.93 4.11
C ASP A 80 -22.48 7.78 2.57
N SER A 81 -21.39 7.40 1.91
CA SER A 81 -21.21 7.62 0.45
C SER A 81 -22.26 7.00 -0.48
N ASP A 82 -23.08 6.03 -0.02
CA ASP A 82 -24.19 5.44 -0.80
C ASP A 82 -25.54 5.41 -0.04
N GLY A 83 -25.70 6.17 1.06
CA GLY A 83 -26.92 6.14 1.89
C GLY A 83 -27.02 4.95 2.86
N GLU A 84 -26.03 4.07 2.89
CA GLU A 84 -25.76 3.18 4.02
C GLU A 84 -24.71 3.85 4.90
N SER A 85 -25.05 4.16 6.15
CA SER A 85 -24.27 5.08 6.98
C SER A 85 -22.89 4.58 7.43
N HIS A 86 -22.48 3.38 7.06
CA HIS A 86 -21.23 2.78 7.51
C HIS A 86 -20.67 1.74 6.53
N GLY A 87 -19.46 1.23 6.78
CA GLY A 87 -18.83 0.18 5.97
C GLY A 87 -17.90 0.68 4.87
N ALA A 88 -17.46 1.93 4.95
CA ALA A 88 -16.37 2.49 4.16
C ALA A 88 -15.53 3.43 5.01
N PHE A 89 -14.28 3.62 4.61
CA PHE A 89 -13.51 4.77 5.07
C PHE A 89 -14.02 6.03 4.38
N GLU A 90 -14.25 7.09 5.15
CA GLU A 90 -14.68 8.39 4.66
C GLU A 90 -13.46 9.25 4.34
N LEU A 91 -13.39 9.68 3.08
CA LEU A 91 -12.31 10.51 2.59
C LEU A 91 -12.77 11.96 2.56
N GLN A 92 -11.95 12.86 3.11
CA GLN A 92 -12.20 14.29 2.93
C GLN A 92 -12.24 14.69 1.45
N PRO A 93 -13.00 15.73 1.06
CA PRO A 93 -13.33 16.03 -0.34
C PRO A 93 -12.14 16.17 -1.30
N LEU A 94 -10.98 16.59 -0.80
CA LEU A 94 -9.75 16.79 -1.58
C LEU A 94 -8.75 15.63 -1.44
N THR A 95 -9.21 14.45 -1.03
CA THR A 95 -8.38 13.25 -0.91
C THR A 95 -8.66 12.27 -2.05
N ASP A 96 -7.61 11.79 -2.70
CA ASP A 96 -7.66 10.61 -3.57
C ASP A 96 -7.16 9.39 -2.80
N ALA A 97 -7.64 8.21 -3.15
CA ALA A 97 -7.15 6.92 -2.70
C ALA A 97 -6.60 6.06 -3.84
N TYR A 98 -5.75 5.10 -3.49
CA TYR A 98 -5.36 3.98 -4.33
C TYR A 98 -5.40 2.69 -3.52
N LEU A 99 -6.12 1.68 -4.00
CA LEU A 99 -6.25 0.39 -3.31
C LEU A 99 -5.07 -0.51 -3.70
N ALA A 100 -4.14 -0.73 -2.76
CA ALA A 100 -2.90 -1.46 -3.02
C ALA A 100 -3.04 -2.99 -2.86
N GLY A 101 -4.13 -3.46 -2.24
CA GLY A 101 -4.42 -4.89 -2.07
C GLY A 101 -3.81 -5.47 -0.79
N ARG A 102 -3.50 -6.79 -0.79
CA ARG A 102 -3.12 -7.59 0.41
C ARG A 102 -1.70 -7.35 0.94
N THR A 103 -0.93 -6.47 0.32
CA THR A 103 0.46 -6.21 0.74
C THR A 103 0.62 -4.71 0.92
N ALA A 104 1.29 -4.33 2.01
CA ALA A 104 1.65 -2.93 2.23
C ALA A 104 2.53 -2.46 1.05
N PRO A 105 2.08 -1.46 0.28
CA PRO A 105 2.85 -0.95 -0.85
C PRO A 105 4.09 -0.22 -0.35
N THR A 106 5.16 -0.22 -1.16
CA THR A 106 6.23 0.76 -0.96
C THR A 106 5.70 2.18 -1.21
N PHE A 107 6.42 3.18 -0.73
CA PHE A 107 6.07 4.57 -0.98
C PHE A 107 5.96 4.88 -2.50
N GLU A 108 6.90 4.40 -3.30
CA GLU A 108 6.90 4.61 -4.76
C GLU A 108 5.71 3.93 -5.45
N GLN A 109 5.30 2.76 -4.96
CA GLN A 109 4.10 2.07 -5.44
C GLN A 109 2.85 2.88 -5.12
N CYS A 110 2.75 3.47 -3.92
CA CYS A 110 1.66 4.37 -3.56
C CYS A 110 1.59 5.58 -4.50
N VAL A 111 2.70 6.30 -4.68
CA VAL A 111 2.76 7.48 -5.56
C VAL A 111 2.31 7.12 -6.98
N THR A 112 2.83 6.01 -7.50
CA THR A 112 2.50 5.53 -8.85
C THR A 112 1.03 5.13 -8.98
N GLY A 113 0.50 4.40 -7.99
CA GLY A 113 -0.90 3.98 -7.96
C GLY A 113 -1.86 5.15 -7.87
N LEU A 114 -1.59 6.14 -7.00
CA LEU A 114 -2.35 7.37 -6.86
C LEU A 114 -2.35 8.23 -8.14
N ALA A 115 -1.28 8.17 -8.94
CA ALA A 115 -1.20 8.88 -10.21
C ALA A 115 -1.98 8.18 -11.34
N ARG A 116 -2.01 6.85 -11.36
CA ARG A 116 -2.56 6.06 -12.48
C ARG A 116 -4.01 5.62 -12.25
N HIS A 117 -4.37 5.30 -11.02
CA HIS A 117 -5.65 4.68 -10.67
C HIS A 117 -6.25 5.29 -9.40
N PRO A 118 -6.48 6.62 -9.35
CA PRO A 118 -7.12 7.24 -8.20
C PRO A 118 -8.59 6.82 -8.09
N THR A 119 -9.04 6.58 -6.86
CA THR A 119 -10.46 6.40 -6.48
C THR A 119 -10.81 7.35 -5.33
N ARG A 120 -12.10 7.54 -5.06
CA ARG A 120 -12.59 8.26 -3.87
C ARG A 120 -13.39 7.39 -2.92
N THR A 121 -13.46 6.09 -3.21
CA THR A 121 -14.27 5.15 -2.46
C THR A 121 -13.40 4.03 -1.94
N VAL A 122 -13.42 3.84 -0.62
CA VAL A 122 -12.64 2.80 0.08
C VAL A 122 -13.60 2.00 0.97
N ARG A 123 -14.36 1.09 0.35
CA ARG A 123 -15.31 0.20 1.03
C ARG A 123 -14.57 -0.88 1.80
N PHE A 124 -15.06 -1.23 2.99
CA PHE A 124 -14.45 -2.29 3.83
C PHE A 124 -14.26 -3.62 3.08
N PRO A 125 -15.23 -4.13 2.29
CA PRO A 125 -15.02 -5.32 1.46
C PRO A 125 -13.87 -5.22 0.44
N SER A 126 -13.55 -4.02 -0.02
CA SER A 126 -12.44 -3.78 -0.96
C SER A 126 -11.08 -3.67 -0.27
N VAL A 127 -11.09 -3.40 1.04
CA VAL A 127 -9.89 -3.31 1.89
C VAL A 127 -10.05 -4.16 3.16
N PRO A 128 -10.16 -5.50 3.03
CA PRO A 128 -10.29 -6.37 4.19
C PRO A 128 -9.04 -6.34 5.09
N PRO A 129 -9.11 -6.86 6.33
CA PRO A 129 -7.93 -7.04 7.18
C PRO A 129 -6.73 -7.66 6.46
N GLY A 130 -5.55 -7.12 6.72
CA GLY A 130 -4.28 -7.41 6.04
C GLY A 130 -4.09 -6.69 4.70
N SER A 131 -5.07 -5.92 4.23
CA SER A 131 -4.92 -5.11 3.02
C SER A 131 -4.36 -3.71 3.31
N SER A 132 -4.04 -2.96 2.26
CA SER A 132 -3.55 -1.60 2.36
C SER A 132 -4.08 -0.72 1.23
N PHE A 133 -4.14 0.57 1.52
CA PHE A 133 -4.45 1.61 0.56
C PHE A 133 -3.63 2.86 0.84
N CYS A 134 -3.48 3.68 -0.18
CA CYS A 134 -2.76 4.94 -0.12
C CYS A 134 -3.76 6.08 -0.20
N LEU A 135 -3.47 7.18 0.46
CA LEU A 135 -4.21 8.43 0.37
C LEU A 135 -3.30 9.54 -0.11
N ARG A 136 -3.84 10.48 -0.89
CA ARG A 136 -3.16 11.72 -1.27
C ARG A 136 -4.05 12.92 -1.02
N ASN A 137 -3.56 13.88 -0.25
CA ASN A 137 -4.15 15.21 -0.19
C ASN A 137 -3.85 15.95 -1.50
N ARG A 138 -4.87 16.28 -2.29
CA ARG A 138 -4.70 16.95 -3.60
C ARG A 138 -4.28 18.41 -3.48
N THR A 139 -4.44 19.03 -2.32
CA THR A 139 -4.03 20.42 -2.08
C THR A 139 -2.55 20.51 -1.77
N THR A 140 -2.05 19.68 -0.86
CA THR A 140 -0.65 19.74 -0.40
C THR A 140 0.27 18.77 -1.13
N GLY A 141 -0.27 17.71 -1.72
CA GLY A 141 0.49 16.60 -2.29
C GLY A 141 0.87 15.52 -1.27
N ASP A 142 0.59 15.75 0.01
CA ASP A 142 0.88 14.83 1.12
C ASP A 142 0.30 13.43 0.91
N ILE A 143 1.03 12.41 1.37
CA ILE A 143 0.67 11.00 1.19
C ILE A 143 0.59 10.30 2.54
N ALA A 144 -0.45 9.46 2.69
CA ALA A 144 -0.57 8.53 3.80
C ALA A 144 -0.70 7.10 3.26
N ILE A 145 -0.11 6.15 3.98
CA ILE A 145 -0.24 4.71 3.71
C ILE A 145 -0.99 4.10 4.89
N VAL A 146 -2.13 3.50 4.60
CA VAL A 146 -3.00 2.86 5.60
C VAL A 146 -2.96 1.36 5.35
N GLN A 147 -2.56 0.60 6.37
CA GLN A 147 -2.71 -0.85 6.39
C GLN A 147 -3.82 -1.21 7.36
N VAL A 148 -4.84 -1.92 6.87
CA VAL A 148 -5.97 -2.37 7.68
C VAL A 148 -5.53 -3.58 8.48
N ASN A 149 -5.49 -3.45 9.81
CA ASN A 149 -5.18 -4.55 10.71
C ASN A 149 -6.45 -5.33 11.07
N ASP A 150 -7.52 -4.62 11.45
CA ASP A 150 -8.82 -5.20 11.77
C ASP A 150 -9.98 -4.23 11.50
N LEU A 151 -11.18 -4.79 11.35
CA LEU A 151 -12.44 -4.04 11.13
C LEU A 151 -13.55 -4.69 11.97
N ASP A 152 -14.19 -3.88 12.82
CA ASP A 152 -15.37 -4.30 13.57
C ASP A 152 -16.64 -3.89 12.79
N TYR A 153 -17.46 -4.85 12.39
CA TYR A 153 -18.68 -4.60 11.61
C TYR A 153 -19.92 -4.31 12.49
N GLY A 154 -19.78 -4.38 13.81
CA GLY A 154 -20.83 -4.05 14.77
C GLY A 154 -20.84 -2.56 15.13
N ASN A 155 -19.68 -2.00 15.45
CA ASN A 155 -19.52 -0.57 15.79
C ASN A 155 -18.71 0.24 14.76
N TRP A 156 -18.31 -0.40 13.65
CA TRP A 156 -17.56 0.20 12.55
C TRP A 156 -16.20 0.77 12.96
N ALA A 157 -15.63 0.28 14.06
CA ALA A 157 -14.26 0.58 14.46
C ALA A 157 -13.24 -0.08 13.51
N ALA A 158 -12.03 0.47 13.48
CA ALA A 158 -10.92 -0.04 12.70
C ALA A 158 -9.61 0.04 13.48
N ASP A 159 -8.79 -0.98 13.29
CA ASP A 159 -7.38 -0.98 13.67
C ASP A 159 -6.54 -0.80 12.41
N VAL A 160 -5.63 0.15 12.41
CA VAL A 160 -4.79 0.46 11.24
C VAL A 160 -3.34 0.71 11.64
N PHE A 161 -2.42 0.36 10.75
CA PHE A 161 -1.08 0.94 10.75
C PHE A 161 -1.01 2.10 9.77
N LEU A 162 -0.51 3.24 10.24
CA LEU A 162 -0.47 4.47 9.49
C LEU A 162 0.96 4.96 9.29
N SER A 163 1.27 5.37 8.06
CA SER A 163 2.50 6.10 7.72
C SER A 163 2.15 7.40 7.01
N TYR A 164 2.89 8.48 7.28
CA TYR A 164 2.66 9.80 6.69
C TYR A 164 3.94 10.37 6.09
N TYR A 165 3.81 10.88 4.87
CA TYR A 165 4.86 11.50 4.08
C TYR A 165 4.41 12.90 3.67
N LYS A 166 5.17 13.90 4.11
CA LYS A 166 4.92 15.29 3.78
C LYS A 166 5.58 15.64 2.47
N HIS A 167 4.84 16.25 1.55
CA HIS A 167 5.39 16.79 0.31
C HIS A 167 6.12 18.12 0.61
N THR A 168 7.34 18.27 0.10
CA THR A 168 8.23 19.43 0.35
C THR A 168 8.20 20.45 -0.77
#